data_AF-A0AAE1FVR2-F1
#
_entry.id   AF-A0AAE1FVR2-F1
#
_cell.length_a   1.000
_cell.length_b   1.000
_cell.length_c   1.000
_cell.angle_alpha   90.00
_cell.angle_beta   90.00
_cell.angle_gamma   90.00
#
_symmetry.space_group_name_H-M   'P 1'
#
loop_
_entity.id
_entity.type
_entity.pdbx_description
1 polymer ?
#
loop_
_entity_poly.entity_id
_entity_poly.type
_entity_poly.pdbx_seq_one_letter_code
_entity_poly.pdbx_strand_id
1 'polypeptide(L)'
;MQNEQRQEAENVHDYRENEQQCKGNMWSTRLVDGLIDVSKQGNNILLMKKEDDWKEKNEENTGDKKKNDTGSQHTKHNNKYLKVESLSCLMTTLLELRDTTEALHNDSPSSKFCYEWIQHLWHRVVGSGRTAGVEVAAEVENVDYGYEYVGMTAPPTLTPATLRARHALLTAAVTHRCGVAVGEVGEGKTETLRGLSRAAGQHLASLTCSDRTPAQTLYSVISDGVQGGFWLLFEEAALLPPALLQRLAQCLQNIRYTKLNALRRCLIDGEEMKLVDSFSMFLTVTSPPDPTVAPHCPLLAHPLSPHLTTITVSLPRTETLLEVVLRGRGFLVSSAYLHRIHKCFAHVAERGGALPSLVR
;
A
#
# COMPACT_ATOMS: atom_id res chain seq x y z
N MET A 1 34.06 -11.91 0.11
CA MET A 1 34.51 -10.53 0.36
C MET A 1 34.09 -9.51 -0.70
N GLN A 2 34.64 -9.46 -1.92
CA GLN A 2 34.25 -8.39 -2.88
C GLN A 2 32.79 -8.49 -3.37
N ASN A 3 32.23 -9.70 -3.47
CA ASN A 3 30.80 -9.89 -3.78
C ASN A 3 29.90 -9.57 -2.58
N GLU A 4 30.31 -9.92 -1.36
CA GLU A 4 29.57 -9.56 -0.13
C GLU A 4 29.55 -8.04 0.09
N GLN A 5 30.68 -7.36 -0.10
CA GLN A 5 30.75 -5.89 0.00
C GLN A 5 29.94 -5.18 -1.10
N ARG A 6 29.81 -5.77 -2.29
CA ARG A 6 28.90 -5.27 -3.34
C ARG A 6 27.44 -5.45 -2.95
N GLN A 7 27.10 -6.62 -2.42
CA GLN A 7 25.74 -6.94 -2.00
C GLN A 7 25.32 -6.07 -0.81
N GLU A 8 26.23 -5.81 0.15
CA GLU A 8 26.03 -4.84 1.22
C GLU A 8 25.86 -3.41 0.70
N ALA A 9 26.64 -2.98 -0.30
CA ALA A 9 26.53 -1.65 -0.87
C ALA A 9 25.23 -1.44 -1.68
N GLU A 10 24.77 -2.46 -2.40
CA GLU A 10 23.46 -2.47 -3.07
C GLU A 10 22.33 -2.42 -2.04
N ASN A 11 22.39 -3.24 -0.99
CA ASN A 11 21.43 -3.20 0.11
C ASN A 11 21.38 -1.81 0.76
N VAL A 12 22.52 -1.14 1.00
CA VAL A 12 22.57 0.21 1.59
C VAL A 12 21.91 1.27 0.68
N HIS A 13 22.01 1.14 -0.65
CA HIS A 13 21.33 2.04 -1.58
C HIS A 13 19.81 1.85 -1.52
N ASP A 14 19.39 0.60 -1.51
CA ASP A 14 17.98 0.18 -1.43
C ASP A 14 17.30 0.60 -0.12
N TYR A 15 18.00 0.51 1.02
CA TYR A 15 17.48 1.01 2.30
C TYR A 15 17.25 2.52 2.30
N ARG A 16 18.12 3.30 1.63
CA ARG A 16 17.95 4.75 1.51
C ARG A 16 16.71 5.13 0.72
N GLU A 17 16.36 4.33 -0.27
CA GLU A 17 15.17 4.53 -1.10
C GLU A 17 13.88 4.31 -0.29
N ASN A 18 13.81 3.23 0.51
CA ASN A 18 12.69 2.99 1.42
C ASN A 18 12.56 4.12 2.47
N GLU A 19 13.68 4.60 2.99
CA GLU A 19 13.73 5.73 3.91
C GLU A 19 13.23 7.04 3.26
N GLN A 20 13.61 7.30 2.01
CA GLN A 20 13.13 8.45 1.24
C GLN A 20 11.62 8.41 1.04
N GLN A 21 11.06 7.24 0.73
CA GLN A 21 9.61 7.07 0.59
C GLN A 21 8.88 7.39 1.90
N CYS A 22 9.37 6.85 3.03
CA CYS A 22 8.78 7.11 4.34
C CYS A 22 8.87 8.60 4.71
N LYS A 23 10.03 9.23 4.50
CA LYS A 23 10.22 10.68 4.69
C LYS A 23 9.30 11.52 3.82
N GLY A 24 9.10 11.13 2.55
CA GLY A 24 8.18 11.77 1.63
C GLY A 24 6.73 11.73 2.14
N ASN A 25 6.28 10.56 2.58
CA ASN A 25 4.95 10.39 3.16
C ASN A 25 4.76 11.24 4.43
N MET A 26 5.74 11.25 5.34
CA MET A 26 5.70 12.09 6.54
C MET A 26 5.66 13.58 6.23
N TRP A 27 6.47 14.03 5.26
CA TRP A 27 6.48 15.43 4.84
C TRP A 27 5.12 15.82 4.26
N SER A 28 4.54 14.95 3.44
CA SER A 28 3.22 15.21 2.86
C SER A 28 2.14 15.39 3.90
N THR A 29 2.15 14.57 4.95
CA THR A 29 1.21 14.68 6.07
C THR A 29 1.34 16.04 6.73
N ARG A 30 2.58 16.47 7.02
CA ARG A 30 2.86 17.78 7.63
C ARG A 30 2.49 18.95 6.73
N LEU A 31 2.73 18.82 5.42
CA LEU A 31 2.39 19.84 4.45
C LEU A 31 0.88 20.09 4.51
N VAL A 32 0.11 19.02 4.35
CA VAL A 32 -1.35 19.14 4.22
C VAL A 32 -2.03 19.46 5.55
N ASP A 33 -1.49 18.98 6.68
CA ASP A 33 -1.88 19.47 8.02
C ASP A 33 -1.71 20.99 8.11
N GLY A 34 -0.58 21.50 7.62
CA GLY A 34 -0.30 22.93 7.54
C GLY A 34 -1.24 23.69 6.60
N LEU A 35 -1.73 23.06 5.53
CA LEU A 35 -2.73 23.65 4.62
C LEU A 35 -4.06 23.87 5.32
N ILE A 36 -4.51 22.90 6.10
CA ILE A 36 -5.76 23.00 6.88
C ILE A 36 -5.65 24.09 7.94
N ASP A 37 -4.50 24.19 8.62
CA ASP A 37 -4.28 25.23 9.63
C ASP A 37 -4.26 26.64 9.02
N VAL A 38 -3.71 26.79 7.81
CA VAL A 38 -3.70 28.05 7.06
C VAL A 38 -5.08 28.40 6.52
N SER A 39 -5.83 27.42 6.01
CA SER A 39 -7.23 27.56 5.58
C SER A 39 -8.11 28.11 6.73
N LYS A 40 -7.96 27.54 7.94
CA LYS A 40 -8.64 28.02 9.15
C LYS A 40 -8.29 29.46 9.53
N GLN A 41 -7.07 29.90 9.21
CA GLN A 41 -6.59 31.26 9.47
C GLN A 41 -6.93 32.24 8.33
N GLY A 42 -7.56 31.79 7.24
CA GLY A 42 -7.97 32.62 6.11
C GLY A 42 -6.81 33.21 5.28
N ASN A 43 -5.60 32.63 5.37
CA ASN A 43 -4.37 33.28 4.92
C ASN A 43 -3.66 32.51 3.79
N ASN A 44 -4.30 32.40 2.61
CA ASN A 44 -3.82 31.66 1.43
C ASN A 44 -2.40 32.02 0.94
N ILE A 45 -1.82 33.14 1.40
CA ILE A 45 -0.49 33.64 1.02
C ILE A 45 0.66 32.85 1.68
N LEU A 46 0.43 32.23 2.84
CA LEU A 46 1.46 31.45 3.55
C LEU A 46 1.82 30.14 2.81
N LEU A 47 0.91 29.72 1.93
CA LEU A 47 0.88 28.44 1.25
C LEU A 47 1.90 28.40 0.10
N MET A 48 1.87 29.43 -0.77
CA MET A 48 2.86 29.60 -1.83
C MET A 48 4.27 29.78 -1.26
N LYS A 49 4.41 30.52 -0.15
CA LYS A 49 5.70 30.69 0.53
C LYS A 49 6.29 29.37 1.04
N LYS A 50 5.48 28.48 1.64
CA LYS A 50 5.96 27.18 2.12
C LYS A 50 6.33 26.21 1.00
N GLU A 51 5.65 26.30 -0.14
CA GLU A 51 5.97 25.50 -1.33
C GLU A 51 7.29 25.99 -1.97
N ASP A 52 7.47 27.31 -2.06
CA ASP A 52 8.69 27.95 -2.59
C ASP A 52 9.90 27.71 -1.67
N ASP A 53 9.73 27.79 -0.33
CA ASP A 53 10.77 27.49 0.66
C ASP A 53 11.35 26.06 0.53
N TRP A 54 10.57 25.11 0.00
CA TRP A 54 11.02 23.74 -0.23
C TRP A 54 11.69 23.57 -1.58
N LYS A 55 11.20 24.24 -2.63
CA LYS A 55 11.87 24.28 -3.93
C LYS A 55 13.30 24.80 -3.76
N GLU A 56 13.49 25.87 -3.00
CA GLU A 56 14.83 26.39 -2.66
C GLU A 56 15.69 25.38 -1.88
N LYS A 57 15.15 24.77 -0.81
CA LYS A 57 15.91 23.79 0.01
C LYS A 57 16.29 22.50 -0.73
N ASN A 58 15.53 22.12 -1.75
CA ASN A 58 15.82 20.94 -2.56
C ASN A 58 16.68 21.23 -3.79
N GLU A 59 16.61 22.44 -4.33
CA GLU A 59 17.58 22.93 -5.31
C GLU A 59 18.97 23.07 -4.67
N GLU A 60 19.06 23.52 -3.40
CA GLU A 60 20.31 23.53 -2.64
C GLU A 60 20.87 22.11 -2.39
N ASN A 61 20.01 21.12 -2.10
CA ASN A 61 20.45 19.72 -1.90
C ASN A 61 20.77 18.97 -3.22
N THR A 62 20.34 19.48 -4.37
CA THR A 62 20.70 18.93 -5.70
C THR A 62 21.87 19.66 -6.36
N GLY A 63 22.19 20.88 -5.89
CA GLY A 63 23.32 21.69 -6.36
C GLY A 63 24.71 21.17 -5.94
N ASP A 64 24.79 20.36 -4.88
CA ASP A 64 26.08 20.01 -4.26
C ASP A 64 26.46 18.54 -4.43
N LYS A 65 26.75 18.14 -5.68
CA LYS A 65 27.54 16.93 -6.01
C LYS A 65 28.04 16.92 -7.47
N LYS A 66 28.69 18.00 -7.90
CA LYS A 66 29.66 17.93 -9.02
C LYS A 66 31.08 17.87 -8.45
N LYS A 67 31.51 16.68 -8.01
CA LYS A 67 32.94 16.38 -7.83
C LYS A 67 33.28 15.07 -8.54
N ASN A 68 34.03 15.24 -9.63
CA ASN A 68 34.95 14.34 -10.33
C ASN A 68 34.87 12.84 -10.03
N ASP A 69 34.26 12.09 -10.96
CA ASP A 69 34.58 10.67 -11.18
C ASP A 69 35.02 10.46 -12.63
N THR A 70 36.32 10.63 -12.88
CA THR A 70 37.02 10.06 -14.03
C THR A 70 37.49 8.65 -13.67
N GLY A 71 36.74 7.62 -14.08
CA GLY A 71 37.21 6.24 -13.94
C GLY A 71 36.16 5.17 -14.23
N SER A 72 36.47 4.31 -15.21
CA SER A 72 35.84 3.03 -15.52
C SER A 72 34.53 3.04 -16.33
N GLN A 73 34.66 2.65 -17.61
CA GLN A 73 33.58 2.61 -18.61
C GLN A 73 32.79 1.29 -18.67
N HIS A 74 32.93 0.33 -17.74
CA HIS A 74 32.36 -1.02 -17.95
C HIS A 74 31.28 -1.53 -16.98
N THR A 75 30.59 -0.68 -16.20
CA THR A 75 29.49 -1.11 -15.29
C THR A 75 28.20 -0.27 -15.38
N LYS A 76 27.92 0.39 -16.51
CA LYS A 76 26.84 1.39 -16.61
C LYS A 76 25.44 0.89 -16.98
N HIS A 77 25.25 -0.40 -17.33
CA HIS A 77 23.95 -0.81 -17.87
C HIS A 77 22.88 -1.17 -16.83
N ASN A 78 23.23 -1.76 -15.68
CA ASN A 78 22.24 -2.16 -14.67
C ASN A 78 21.81 -1.01 -13.73
N ASN A 79 22.64 0.03 -13.58
CA ASN A 79 22.42 1.12 -12.62
C ASN A 79 21.57 2.29 -13.19
N LYS A 80 21.08 2.18 -14.44
CA LYS A 80 20.15 3.13 -15.04
C LYS A 80 18.69 2.75 -14.83
N TYR A 81 18.36 1.45 -14.85
CA TYR A 81 16.98 0.98 -14.78
C TYR A 81 16.39 1.12 -13.37
N LEU A 82 17.13 0.75 -12.32
CA LEU A 82 16.71 1.02 -10.93
C LEU A 82 16.38 2.51 -10.72
N LYS A 83 17.21 3.42 -11.26
CA LYS A 83 16.95 4.86 -11.15
C LYS A 83 15.66 5.32 -11.83
N VAL A 84 15.28 4.70 -12.95
CA VAL A 84 14.04 5.08 -13.67
C VAL A 84 12.80 4.60 -12.93
N GLU A 85 12.82 3.39 -12.37
CA GLU A 85 11.71 2.87 -11.57
C GLU A 85 11.56 3.63 -10.24
N SER A 86 12.68 3.92 -9.57
CA SER A 86 12.72 4.78 -8.38
C SER A 86 12.13 6.17 -8.65
N LEU A 87 12.53 6.80 -9.75
CA LEU A 87 11.96 8.08 -10.17
C LEU A 87 10.48 7.97 -10.52
N SER A 88 10.06 6.91 -11.20
CA SER A 88 8.64 6.69 -11.55
C SER A 88 7.77 6.48 -10.32
N CYS A 89 8.28 5.76 -9.31
CA CYS A 89 7.64 5.59 -8.01
C CYS A 89 7.46 6.94 -7.31
N LEU A 90 8.55 7.71 -7.19
CA LEU A 90 8.54 9.04 -6.57
C LEU A 90 7.59 10.00 -7.31
N MET A 91 7.60 9.99 -8.64
CA MET A 91 6.69 10.80 -9.45
C MET A 91 5.23 10.41 -9.21
N THR A 92 4.92 9.12 -9.14
CA THR A 92 3.57 8.65 -8.80
C THR A 92 3.13 9.15 -7.43
N THR A 93 3.99 9.06 -6.41
CA THR A 93 3.69 9.60 -5.08
C THR A 93 3.50 11.12 -5.12
N LEU A 94 4.33 11.88 -5.85
CA LEU A 94 4.14 13.33 -5.98
C LEU A 94 2.84 13.70 -6.70
N LEU A 95 2.43 12.92 -7.71
CA LEU A 95 1.14 13.10 -8.38
C LEU A 95 -0.02 12.87 -7.41
N GLU A 96 0.06 11.80 -6.60
CA GLU A 96 -0.90 11.54 -5.54
C GLU A 96 -1.00 12.75 -4.60
N LEU A 97 0.13 13.26 -4.11
CA LEU A 97 0.15 14.42 -3.22
C LEU A 97 -0.49 15.65 -3.86
N ARG A 98 -0.13 15.98 -5.11
CA ARG A 98 -0.77 17.07 -5.85
C ARG A 98 -2.28 16.89 -5.89
N ASP A 99 -2.75 15.71 -6.31
CA ASP A 99 -4.17 15.44 -6.49
C ASP A 99 -4.93 15.53 -5.15
N THR A 100 -4.32 15.09 -4.04
CA THR A 100 -4.89 15.28 -2.70
C THR A 100 -4.97 16.74 -2.29
N THR A 101 -3.93 17.53 -2.55
CA THR A 101 -3.89 18.95 -2.20
C THR A 101 -4.87 19.77 -3.02
N GLU A 102 -5.04 19.43 -4.30
CA GLU A 102 -5.99 20.09 -5.19
C GLU A 102 -7.43 19.76 -4.79
N ALA A 103 -7.73 18.49 -4.50
CA ALA A 103 -9.04 18.08 -3.98
C ALA A 103 -9.37 18.83 -2.67
N LEU A 104 -8.44 18.85 -1.72
CA LEU A 104 -8.60 19.57 -0.47
C LEU A 104 -8.77 21.07 -0.69
N HIS A 105 -7.99 21.69 -1.58
CA HIS A 105 -8.12 23.12 -1.89
C HIS A 105 -9.50 23.47 -2.44
N ASN A 106 -10.00 22.68 -3.40
CA ASN A 106 -11.28 22.90 -4.04
C ASN A 106 -12.45 22.79 -3.06
N ASP A 107 -12.38 21.87 -2.09
CA ASP A 107 -13.42 21.68 -1.09
C ASP A 107 -13.30 22.62 0.13
N SER A 108 -12.27 23.48 0.18
CA SER A 108 -12.02 24.46 1.25
C SER A 108 -12.12 23.83 2.65
N PRO A 109 -11.10 23.04 3.07
CA PRO A 109 -11.25 22.14 4.20
C PRO A 109 -11.36 22.98 5.47
N SER A 110 -12.53 22.95 6.10
CA SER A 110 -12.81 23.64 7.35
C SER A 110 -12.23 22.89 8.56
N SER A 111 -11.98 21.58 8.41
CA SER A 111 -11.56 20.70 9.50
C SER A 111 -10.77 19.49 9.01
N LYS A 112 -9.98 18.89 9.91
CA LYS A 112 -9.30 17.59 9.70
C LYS A 112 -10.28 16.40 9.69
N PHE A 113 -11.58 16.67 9.81
CA PHE A 113 -12.65 15.69 9.66
C PHE A 113 -13.33 15.76 8.29
N CYS A 114 -12.77 16.51 7.32
CA CYS A 114 -13.30 16.44 5.96
C CYS A 114 -13.02 15.05 5.36
N TYR A 115 -13.96 14.57 4.55
CA TYR A 115 -13.88 13.25 3.93
C TYR A 115 -12.59 13.11 3.11
N GLU A 116 -12.22 14.19 2.42
CA GLU A 116 -11.04 14.28 1.58
C GLU A 116 -9.75 14.08 2.37
N TRP A 117 -9.73 14.46 3.66
CA TRP A 117 -8.61 14.24 4.56
C TRP A 117 -8.61 12.83 5.15
N ILE A 118 -9.77 12.38 5.62
CA ILE A 118 -9.93 11.09 6.32
C ILE A 118 -9.59 9.90 5.42
N GLN A 119 -9.88 9.97 4.13
CA GLN A 119 -9.67 8.85 3.21
C GLN A 119 -8.19 8.48 2.99
N HIS A 120 -7.25 9.35 3.35
CA HIS A 120 -5.80 9.11 3.18
C HIS A 120 -5.17 8.53 4.45
N LEU A 121 -4.12 7.73 4.25
CA LEU A 121 -3.28 7.25 5.34
C LEU A 121 -2.16 8.26 5.59
N TRP A 122 -2.06 8.71 6.84
CA TRP A 122 -1.14 9.78 7.23
C TRP A 122 0.00 9.25 8.10
N HIS A 123 1.22 9.73 7.86
CA HIS A 123 2.41 9.29 8.60
C HIS A 123 2.80 10.35 9.61
N ARG A 124 2.68 10.03 10.89
CA ARG A 124 2.97 10.94 12.00
C ARG A 124 4.17 10.46 12.79
N VAL A 125 5.02 11.38 13.19
CA VAL A 125 6.10 11.09 14.14
C VAL A 125 5.52 11.15 15.54
N VAL A 126 5.70 10.08 16.30
CA VAL A 126 5.26 9.99 17.69
C VAL A 126 6.48 9.86 18.60
N GLY A 127 6.46 10.58 19.71
CA GLY A 127 7.59 10.67 20.65
C GLY A 127 8.57 11.80 20.34
N SER A 128 9.67 11.84 21.10
CA SER A 128 10.71 12.87 20.96
C SER A 128 12.12 12.27 21.11
N GLY A 129 13.10 12.85 20.43
CA GLY A 129 14.50 12.41 20.50
C GLY A 129 14.74 11.04 19.86
N ARG A 130 15.53 10.19 20.52
CA ARG A 130 15.96 8.87 19.99
C ARG A 130 14.89 7.78 20.05
N THR A 131 13.78 8.00 20.75
CA THR A 131 12.65 7.08 20.85
C THR A 131 11.50 7.48 19.93
N ALA A 132 11.75 8.38 18.97
CA ALA A 132 10.75 8.80 18.01
C ALA A 132 10.41 7.64 17.06
N GLY A 133 9.14 7.26 17.05
CA GLY A 133 8.58 6.31 16.09
C GLY A 133 7.76 7.01 15.01
N VAL A 134 7.38 6.26 13.99
CA VAL A 134 6.43 6.66 12.96
C VAL A 134 5.19 5.79 13.14
N GLU A 135 4.04 6.45 13.18
CA GLU A 135 2.74 5.80 13.17
C GLU A 135 2.03 6.13 11.86
N VAL A 136 1.31 5.14 11.33
CA VAL A 136 0.38 5.29 10.21
C VAL A 136 -1.02 5.45 10.80
N ALA A 137 -1.59 6.63 10.60
CA ALA A 137 -2.88 7.02 11.15
C ALA A 137 -4.00 6.83 10.14
N ALA A 138 -5.06 6.15 10.57
CA ALA A 138 -6.37 6.06 9.92
C ALA A 138 -7.45 6.44 10.94
N GLU A 139 -7.62 7.76 11.13
CA GLU A 139 -8.59 8.46 11.99
C GLU A 139 -8.81 7.93 13.42
N VAL A 140 -9.35 6.72 13.57
CA VAL A 140 -9.81 6.13 14.84
C VAL A 140 -8.69 5.36 15.55
N GLU A 141 -7.84 4.65 14.81
CA GLU A 141 -6.73 3.88 15.39
C GLU A 141 -5.47 3.97 14.53
N ASN A 142 -4.30 3.97 15.19
CA ASN A 142 -3.00 4.08 14.54
C ASN A 142 -2.31 2.71 14.54
N VAL A 143 -1.44 2.49 13.55
CA VAL A 143 -0.55 1.33 13.51
C VAL A 143 0.89 1.81 13.51
N ASP A 144 1.74 1.17 14.30
CA ASP A 144 3.19 1.41 14.26
C ASP A 144 3.75 1.05 12.89
N TYR A 145 4.57 1.94 12.33
CA TYR A 145 5.29 1.67 11.10
C TYR A 145 6.27 0.51 11.31
N GLY A 146 6.29 -0.47 10.42
CA GLY A 146 7.05 -1.71 10.63
C GLY A 146 8.56 -1.60 10.42
N TYR A 147 9.02 -0.55 9.73
CA TYR A 147 10.43 -0.35 9.34
C TYR A 147 11.05 -1.49 8.52
N GLU A 148 10.23 -2.35 7.92
CA GLU A 148 10.72 -3.42 7.08
C GLU A 148 11.04 -2.91 5.67
N TYR A 149 11.99 -3.57 5.01
CA TYR A 149 12.32 -3.26 3.64
C TYR A 149 11.25 -3.84 2.71
N VAL A 150 10.45 -2.98 2.09
CA VAL A 150 9.32 -3.38 1.23
C VAL A 150 9.65 -3.29 -0.27
N GLY A 151 10.85 -2.81 -0.60
CA GLY A 151 11.33 -2.62 -1.98
C GLY A 151 10.70 -1.44 -2.70
N MET A 152 11.39 -0.96 -3.74
CA MET A 152 10.92 0.15 -4.58
C MET A 152 9.98 -0.35 -5.67
N THR A 153 8.68 -0.16 -5.49
CA THR A 153 7.67 -0.46 -6.51
C THR A 153 6.59 0.59 -6.45
N ALA A 154 6.15 1.07 -7.63
CA ALA A 154 5.14 2.12 -7.71
C ALA A 154 3.89 1.74 -6.89
N PRO A 155 3.35 2.67 -6.09
CA PRO A 155 2.12 2.42 -5.36
C PRO A 155 0.97 2.15 -6.36
N PRO A 156 -0.01 1.31 -5.99
CA PRO A 156 -1.21 1.16 -6.80
C PRO A 156 -1.90 2.52 -6.92
N THR A 157 -2.46 2.80 -8.10
CA THR A 157 -3.12 4.08 -8.38
C THR A 157 -4.16 4.40 -7.31
N LEU A 158 -4.00 5.53 -6.62
CA LEU A 158 -4.95 5.98 -5.60
C LEU A 158 -6.21 6.53 -6.27
N THR A 159 -7.30 5.79 -6.12
CA THR A 159 -8.65 6.28 -6.43
C THR A 159 -9.51 6.25 -5.17
N PRO A 160 -10.66 6.95 -5.14
CA PRO A 160 -11.56 6.89 -3.98
C PRO A 160 -11.97 5.45 -3.60
N ALA A 161 -12.07 4.55 -4.58
CA ALA A 161 -12.33 3.12 -4.32
C ALA A 161 -11.14 2.46 -3.59
N THR A 162 -9.92 2.64 -4.09
CA THR A 162 -8.69 2.08 -3.50
C THR A 162 -8.38 2.69 -2.13
N LEU A 163 -8.64 3.98 -1.92
CA LEU A 163 -8.46 4.66 -0.63
C LEU A 163 -9.39 4.08 0.44
N ARG A 164 -10.68 3.91 0.12
CA ARG A 164 -11.63 3.23 1.00
C ARG A 164 -11.21 1.80 1.31
N ALA A 165 -10.72 1.06 0.30
CA ALA A 165 -10.21 -0.29 0.49
C ALA A 165 -9.03 -0.33 1.45
N ARG A 166 -8.01 0.52 1.25
CA ARG A 166 -6.85 0.63 2.14
C ARG A 166 -7.26 0.97 3.58
N HIS A 167 -8.16 1.92 3.75
CA HIS A 167 -8.63 2.32 5.07
C HIS A 167 -9.34 1.16 5.78
N ALA A 168 -10.30 0.50 5.12
CA ALA A 168 -11.02 -0.64 5.70
C ALA A 168 -10.11 -1.81 6.07
N LEU A 169 -9.11 -2.11 5.21
CA LEU A 169 -8.12 -3.15 5.45
C LEU A 169 -7.19 -2.80 6.61
N LEU A 170 -6.75 -1.54 6.72
CA LEU A 170 -5.94 -1.10 7.86
C LEU A 170 -6.74 -1.19 9.16
N THR A 171 -7.99 -0.72 9.17
CA THR A 171 -8.89 -0.85 10.32
C THR A 171 -9.08 -2.32 10.73
N ALA A 172 -9.15 -3.25 9.78
CA ALA A 172 -9.19 -4.67 10.09
C ALA A 172 -7.94 -5.13 10.86
N ALA A 173 -6.75 -4.71 10.42
CA ALA A 173 -5.50 -5.03 11.10
C ALA A 173 -5.45 -4.47 12.53
N VAL A 174 -5.85 -3.21 12.73
CA VAL A 174 -5.80 -2.57 14.06
C VAL A 174 -6.79 -3.21 15.04
N THR A 175 -7.98 -3.55 14.55
CA THR A 175 -9.02 -4.23 15.35
C THR A 175 -8.79 -5.74 15.51
N HIS A 176 -7.62 -6.24 15.08
CA HIS A 176 -7.22 -7.65 15.14
C HIS A 176 -8.22 -8.60 14.45
N ARG A 177 -8.83 -8.11 13.36
CA ARG A 177 -9.69 -8.87 12.46
C ARG A 177 -8.93 -9.20 11.17
N CYS A 178 -9.41 -10.21 10.46
CA CYS A 178 -8.86 -10.57 9.16
C CYS A 178 -9.49 -9.69 8.07
N GLY A 179 -8.68 -8.91 7.36
CA GLY A 179 -9.17 -8.08 6.25
C GLY A 179 -9.38 -8.91 4.98
N VAL A 180 -10.53 -8.78 4.35
CA VAL A 180 -10.88 -9.56 3.14
C VAL A 180 -11.19 -8.62 1.98
N ALA A 181 -10.38 -8.69 0.93
CA ALA A 181 -10.61 -7.97 -0.32
C ALA A 181 -11.37 -8.86 -1.30
N VAL A 182 -12.55 -8.40 -1.74
CA VAL A 182 -13.46 -9.13 -2.63
C VAL A 182 -13.62 -8.36 -3.94
N GLY A 183 -13.63 -9.05 -5.07
CA GLY A 183 -13.78 -8.42 -6.39
C GLY A 183 -13.51 -9.41 -7.52
N GLU A 184 -13.70 -8.97 -8.76
CA GLU A 184 -13.47 -9.76 -9.96
C GLU A 184 -11.97 -9.94 -10.26
N VAL A 185 -11.67 -10.80 -11.24
CA VAL A 185 -10.30 -11.05 -11.67
C VAL A 185 -9.70 -9.77 -12.27
N GLY A 186 -8.52 -9.37 -11.78
CA GLY A 186 -7.80 -8.21 -12.31
C GLY A 186 -8.18 -6.85 -11.71
N GLU A 187 -9.06 -6.78 -10.71
CA GLU A 187 -9.44 -5.51 -10.06
C GLU A 187 -8.38 -4.95 -9.07
N GLY A 188 -7.18 -5.51 -9.04
CA GLY A 188 -6.09 -4.99 -8.20
C GLY A 188 -6.22 -5.29 -6.70
N LYS A 189 -6.93 -6.37 -6.32
CA LYS A 189 -7.13 -6.79 -4.92
C LYS A 189 -5.80 -6.95 -4.18
N THR A 190 -4.90 -7.71 -4.79
CA THR A 190 -3.58 -8.02 -4.23
C THR A 190 -2.67 -6.79 -4.25
N GLU A 191 -2.71 -6.02 -5.32
CA GLU A 191 -1.94 -4.78 -5.48
C GLU A 191 -2.34 -3.74 -4.44
N THR A 192 -3.63 -3.65 -4.10
CA THR A 192 -4.15 -2.77 -3.04
C THR A 192 -3.58 -3.15 -1.67
N LEU A 193 -3.55 -4.45 -1.35
CA LEU A 193 -2.97 -4.97 -0.10
C LEU A 193 -1.45 -4.79 -0.05
N ARG A 194 -0.74 -5.04 -1.15
CA ARG A 194 0.70 -4.75 -1.26
C ARG A 194 0.97 -3.26 -1.06
N GLY A 195 0.18 -2.39 -1.69
CA GLY A 195 0.29 -0.94 -1.51
C GLY A 195 0.06 -0.49 -0.07
N LEU A 196 -0.91 -1.12 0.62
CA LEU A 196 -1.16 -0.88 2.04
C LEU A 196 0.03 -1.31 2.90
N SER A 197 0.59 -2.49 2.68
CA SER A 197 1.72 -2.99 3.47
C SER A 197 2.96 -2.10 3.32
N ARG A 198 3.23 -1.58 2.11
CA ARG A 198 4.32 -0.59 1.90
C ARG A 198 4.08 0.70 2.67
N ALA A 199 2.83 1.18 2.65
CA ALA A 199 2.48 2.36 3.41
C ALA A 199 2.63 2.14 4.92
N ALA A 200 2.36 0.93 5.42
CA ALA A 200 2.59 0.54 6.80
C ALA A 200 4.06 0.20 7.12
N GLY A 201 4.94 0.08 6.12
CA GLY A 201 6.31 -0.38 6.30
C GLY A 201 6.39 -1.83 6.80
N GLN A 202 5.38 -2.64 6.47
CA GLN A 202 5.24 -4.03 6.87
C GLN A 202 5.47 -4.93 5.66
N HIS A 203 6.24 -6.00 5.86
CA HIS A 203 6.45 -7.07 4.90
C HIS A 203 5.15 -7.84 4.74
N LEU A 204 4.80 -8.12 3.48
CA LEU A 204 3.61 -8.88 3.12
C LEU A 204 4.03 -10.14 2.40
N ALA A 205 3.93 -11.28 3.07
CA ALA A 205 4.15 -12.59 2.46
C ALA A 205 2.82 -13.12 1.91
N SER A 206 2.81 -13.52 0.63
CA SER A 206 1.61 -14.02 -0.05
C SER A 206 1.69 -15.52 -0.33
N LEU A 207 0.59 -16.25 -0.08
CA LEU A 207 0.39 -17.63 -0.48
C LEU A 207 -0.84 -17.72 -1.37
N THR A 208 -0.67 -18.19 -2.60
CA THR A 208 -1.79 -18.47 -3.50
C THR A 208 -2.44 -19.79 -3.12
N CYS A 209 -3.73 -19.74 -2.79
CA CYS A 209 -4.48 -20.89 -2.32
C CYS A 209 -5.07 -21.69 -3.48
N SER A 210 -5.22 -22.99 -3.24
CA SER A 210 -5.90 -23.94 -4.10
C SER A 210 -6.65 -24.98 -3.27
N ASP A 211 -7.53 -25.74 -3.92
CA ASP A 211 -8.24 -26.90 -3.35
C ASP A 211 -7.28 -28.00 -2.85
N ARG A 212 -6.05 -28.01 -3.37
CA ARG A 212 -4.98 -28.97 -3.02
C ARG A 212 -3.96 -28.41 -2.03
N THR A 213 -4.20 -27.25 -1.44
CA THR A 213 -3.27 -26.65 -0.46
C THR A 213 -3.12 -27.59 0.74
N PRO A 214 -1.92 -28.12 1.01
CA PRO A 214 -1.73 -29.01 2.14
C PRO A 214 -1.86 -28.23 3.46
N ALA A 215 -2.53 -28.85 4.43
CA ALA A 215 -2.80 -28.24 5.74
C ALA A 215 -1.50 -27.76 6.41
N GLN A 216 -0.45 -28.58 6.36
CA GLN A 216 0.85 -28.31 6.97
C GLN A 216 1.50 -27.03 6.43
N THR A 217 1.41 -26.76 5.12
CA THR A 217 1.97 -25.54 4.55
C THR A 217 1.23 -24.31 5.07
N LEU A 218 -0.10 -24.37 5.14
CA LEU A 218 -0.91 -23.27 5.66
C LEU A 218 -0.55 -22.98 7.12
N TYR A 219 -0.40 -24.00 7.97
CA TYR A 219 0.01 -23.80 9.36
C TYR A 219 1.43 -23.27 9.48
N SER A 220 2.38 -23.83 8.74
CA SER A 220 3.77 -23.33 8.78
C SER A 220 3.84 -21.85 8.45
N VAL A 221 3.13 -21.39 7.41
CA VAL A 221 3.09 -19.98 7.02
C VAL A 221 2.44 -19.11 8.10
N ILE A 222 1.35 -19.56 8.72
CA ILE A 222 0.70 -18.83 9.83
C ILE A 222 1.63 -18.74 11.05
N SER A 223 2.26 -19.86 11.43
CA SER A 223 3.19 -19.95 12.54
C SER A 223 4.42 -19.06 12.34
N ASP A 224 4.96 -19.05 11.13
CA ASP A 224 6.08 -18.19 10.75
C ASP A 224 5.67 -16.71 10.80
N GLY A 225 4.50 -16.38 10.26
CA GLY A 225 3.93 -15.03 10.32
C GLY A 225 3.73 -14.55 11.75
N VAL A 226 3.13 -15.38 12.61
CA VAL A 226 2.82 -15.03 14.00
C VAL A 226 4.07 -14.78 14.83
N GLN A 227 5.10 -15.61 14.63
CA GLN A 227 6.37 -15.48 15.35
C GLN A 227 7.26 -14.38 14.76
N GLY A 228 7.18 -14.15 13.45
CA GLY A 228 7.95 -13.12 12.73
C GLY A 228 7.32 -11.74 12.82
N GLY A 229 6.01 -11.63 12.99
CA GLY A 229 5.29 -10.35 13.07
C GLY A 229 4.99 -9.69 11.73
N PHE A 230 5.27 -10.34 10.60
CA PHE A 230 4.95 -9.80 9.27
C PHE A 230 3.49 -10.07 8.88
N TRP A 231 3.01 -9.39 7.84
CA TRP A 231 1.65 -9.55 7.36
C TRP A 231 1.54 -10.73 6.39
N LEU A 232 0.43 -11.46 6.48
CA LEU A 232 0.13 -12.60 5.61
C LEU A 232 -1.03 -12.29 4.67
N LEU A 233 -0.87 -12.69 3.40
CA LEU A 233 -1.93 -12.65 2.40
C LEU A 233 -2.20 -14.04 1.84
N PHE A 234 -3.40 -14.57 2.06
CA PHE A 234 -3.89 -15.75 1.37
C PHE A 234 -4.69 -15.33 0.13
N GLU A 235 -4.11 -15.53 -1.05
CA GLU A 235 -4.79 -15.22 -2.30
C GLU A 235 -5.76 -16.34 -2.67
N GLU A 236 -6.94 -16.00 -3.19
CA GLU A 236 -7.99 -16.96 -3.58
C GLU A 236 -8.41 -17.90 -2.44
N ALA A 237 -8.56 -17.35 -1.23
CA ALA A 237 -8.84 -18.12 -0.01
C ALA A 237 -10.17 -18.91 -0.08
N ALA A 238 -11.10 -18.51 -0.96
CA ALA A 238 -12.35 -19.24 -1.20
C ALA A 238 -12.14 -20.63 -1.82
N LEU A 239 -10.96 -20.92 -2.39
CA LEU A 239 -10.60 -22.23 -2.93
C LEU A 239 -10.15 -23.23 -1.84
N LEU A 240 -9.92 -22.77 -0.62
CA LEU A 240 -9.49 -23.65 0.47
C LEU A 240 -10.60 -24.66 0.83
N PRO A 241 -10.24 -25.92 1.14
CA PRO A 241 -11.19 -26.89 1.66
C PRO A 241 -11.91 -26.39 2.93
N PRO A 242 -13.20 -26.72 3.12
CA PRO A 242 -13.97 -26.29 4.31
C PRO A 242 -13.31 -26.65 5.64
N ALA A 243 -12.66 -27.83 5.71
CA ALA A 243 -11.93 -28.26 6.89
C ALA A 243 -10.75 -27.33 7.25
N LEU A 244 -10.06 -26.77 6.27
CA LEU A 244 -8.98 -25.79 6.50
C LEU A 244 -9.54 -24.42 6.89
N LEU A 245 -10.64 -23.99 6.26
CA LEU A 245 -11.32 -22.74 6.63
C LEU A 245 -11.80 -22.77 8.08
N GLN A 246 -12.28 -23.92 8.57
CA GLN A 246 -12.71 -24.07 9.97
C GLN A 246 -11.55 -23.94 10.94
N ARG A 247 -10.41 -24.57 10.64
CA ARG A 247 -9.21 -24.46 11.49
C ARG A 247 -8.57 -23.08 11.42
N LEU A 248 -8.62 -22.42 10.26
CA LEU A 248 -8.19 -21.03 10.13
C LEU A 248 -9.04 -20.10 11.01
N ALA A 249 -10.34 -20.37 11.15
CA ALA A 249 -11.21 -19.62 12.06
C ALA A 249 -10.77 -19.75 13.52
N GLN A 250 -10.43 -20.98 13.94
CA GLN A 250 -9.91 -21.23 15.29
C GLN A 250 -8.57 -20.51 15.52
N CYS A 251 -7.66 -20.54 14.55
CA CYS A 251 -6.39 -19.82 14.63
C CYS A 251 -6.61 -18.31 14.77
N LEU A 252 -7.48 -17.72 13.95
CA LEU A 252 -7.86 -16.30 14.04
C LEU A 252 -8.49 -15.94 15.38
N GLN A 253 -9.36 -16.79 15.90
CA GLN A 253 -9.98 -16.60 17.21
C GLN A 253 -8.92 -16.58 18.32
N ASN A 254 -8.00 -17.53 18.32
CA ASN A 254 -6.94 -17.60 19.33
C ASN A 254 -6.00 -16.39 19.25
N ILE A 255 -5.56 -16.02 18.04
CA ILE A 255 -4.69 -14.85 17.83
C ILE A 255 -5.40 -13.59 18.33
N ARG A 256 -6.66 -13.38 17.93
CA ARG A 256 -7.45 -12.22 18.36
C ARG A 256 -7.65 -12.19 19.87
N TYR A 257 -7.96 -13.33 20.48
CA TYR A 257 -8.09 -13.45 21.93
C TYR A 257 -6.77 -13.07 22.64
N THR A 258 -5.64 -13.60 22.16
CA THR A 258 -4.31 -13.30 22.71
C THR A 258 -4.00 -11.81 22.62
N LYS A 259 -4.26 -11.15 21.48
CA LYS A 259 -4.03 -9.71 21.32
C LYS A 259 -4.92 -8.86 22.22
N LEU A 260 -6.23 -9.13 22.23
CA LEU A 260 -7.19 -8.36 23.05
C LEU A 260 -6.92 -8.47 24.55
N ASN A 261 -6.34 -9.57 25.01
CA ASN A 261 -5.96 -9.77 26.41
C ASN A 261 -4.49 -9.40 26.69
N ALA A 262 -3.79 -8.77 25.73
CA ALA A 262 -2.37 -8.41 25.82
C ALA A 262 -1.46 -9.57 26.25
N LEU A 263 -1.81 -10.79 25.84
CA LEU A 263 -1.03 -12.00 26.09
C LEU A 263 0.12 -12.10 25.08
N ARG A 264 1.24 -12.70 25.49
CA ARG A 264 2.43 -12.85 24.62
C ARG A 264 2.52 -14.19 23.89
N ARG A 265 1.63 -15.12 24.23
CA ARG A 265 1.62 -16.49 23.69
C ARG A 265 0.23 -16.86 23.20
N CYS A 266 0.19 -17.49 22.04
CA CYS A 266 -1.03 -17.95 21.38
C CYS A 266 -0.91 -19.44 21.08
N LEU A 267 -2.02 -20.17 21.19
CA LEU A 267 -2.11 -21.56 20.75
C LEU A 267 -2.49 -21.60 19.27
N ILE A 268 -1.64 -22.17 18.42
CA ILE A 268 -1.87 -22.35 16.99
C ILE A 268 -1.69 -23.82 16.66
N ASP A 269 -2.75 -24.46 16.15
CA ASP A 269 -2.79 -25.89 15.82
C ASP A 269 -2.28 -26.83 16.93
N GLY A 270 -2.49 -26.46 18.20
CA GLY A 270 -2.04 -27.24 19.37
C GLY A 270 -0.64 -26.90 19.87
N GLU A 271 0.10 -26.01 19.21
CA GLU A 271 1.41 -25.54 19.64
C GLU A 271 1.35 -24.13 20.24
N GLU A 272 2.01 -23.94 21.38
CA GLU A 272 2.18 -22.60 21.96
C GLU A 272 3.30 -21.84 21.27
N MET A 273 2.98 -20.66 20.74
CA MET A 273 3.93 -19.82 20.02
C MET A 273 3.95 -18.41 20.59
N LYS A 274 5.10 -17.74 20.47
CA LYS A 274 5.21 -16.31 20.80
C LYS A 274 4.47 -15.50 19.74
N LEU A 275 3.54 -14.66 20.17
CA LEU A 275 2.83 -13.74 19.28
C LEU A 275 3.56 -12.40 19.23
N VAL A 276 3.83 -11.92 18.01
CA VAL A 276 4.26 -10.54 17.75
C VAL A 276 3.05 -9.70 17.35
N ASP A 277 2.87 -8.56 18.00
CA ASP A 277 1.63 -7.79 17.88
C ASP A 277 1.44 -7.14 16.50
N SER A 278 2.51 -6.91 15.74
CA SER A 278 2.45 -6.41 14.37
C SER A 278 1.80 -7.38 13.38
N PHE A 279 1.74 -8.68 13.70
CA PHE A 279 1.19 -9.72 12.82
C PHE A 279 -0.25 -9.40 12.40
N SER A 280 -0.55 -9.42 11.11
CA SER A 280 -1.91 -9.28 10.59
C SER A 280 -2.14 -10.22 9.42
N MET A 281 -3.39 -10.59 9.19
CA MET A 281 -3.74 -11.55 8.14
C MET A 281 -4.83 -10.99 7.23
N PHE A 282 -4.67 -11.24 5.95
CA PHE A 282 -5.54 -10.77 4.88
C PHE A 282 -5.88 -11.90 3.92
N LEU A 283 -7.07 -11.84 3.33
CA LEU A 283 -7.54 -12.77 2.32
C LEU A 283 -7.94 -12.00 1.05
N THR A 284 -7.68 -12.58 -0.12
CA THR A 284 -8.41 -12.19 -1.33
C THR A 284 -9.43 -13.25 -1.70
N VAL A 285 -10.56 -12.79 -2.23
CA VAL A 285 -11.60 -13.65 -2.77
C VAL A 285 -12.02 -13.14 -4.12
N THR A 286 -11.97 -14.00 -5.13
CA THR A 286 -12.55 -13.69 -6.44
C THR A 286 -14.04 -14.00 -6.44
N SER A 287 -14.84 -12.98 -6.73
CA SER A 287 -16.26 -13.15 -7.03
C SER A 287 -16.45 -13.41 -8.53
N PRO A 288 -17.42 -14.25 -8.92
CA PRO A 288 -17.79 -14.39 -10.33
C PRO A 288 -18.30 -13.06 -10.89
N PRO A 289 -18.06 -12.76 -12.17
CA PRO A 289 -18.54 -11.54 -12.80
C PRO A 289 -20.05 -11.62 -13.01
N ASP A 290 -20.81 -10.87 -12.22
CA ASP A 290 -22.25 -10.70 -12.40
C ASP A 290 -22.60 -9.20 -12.31
N PRO A 291 -23.01 -8.56 -13.42
CA PRO A 291 -23.34 -7.14 -13.43
C PRO A 291 -24.63 -6.80 -12.67
N THR A 292 -25.41 -7.80 -12.26
CA THR A 292 -26.68 -7.61 -11.55
C THR A 292 -26.57 -7.78 -10.04
N VAL A 293 -25.47 -8.36 -9.54
CA VAL A 293 -25.29 -8.70 -8.13
C VAL A 293 -23.97 -8.13 -7.63
N ALA A 294 -24.00 -7.44 -6.49
CA ALA A 294 -22.78 -6.97 -5.86
C ALA A 294 -21.82 -8.14 -5.52
N PRO A 295 -20.50 -7.97 -5.62
CA PRO A 295 -19.52 -9.00 -5.26
C PRO A 295 -19.79 -9.59 -3.87
N HIS A 296 -20.18 -10.85 -3.82
CA HIS A 296 -20.46 -11.55 -2.57
C HIS A 296 -19.23 -12.31 -2.09
N CYS A 297 -18.96 -12.26 -0.78
CA CYS A 297 -17.90 -13.05 -0.16
C CYS A 297 -18.43 -14.41 0.32
N PRO A 298 -18.15 -15.54 -0.36
CA PRO A 298 -18.60 -16.88 0.07
C PRO A 298 -18.13 -17.26 1.48
N LEU A 299 -17.03 -16.68 1.97
CA LEU A 299 -16.49 -16.97 3.31
C LEU A 299 -17.38 -16.47 4.45
N LEU A 300 -18.34 -15.57 4.18
CA LEU A 300 -19.29 -15.08 5.19
C LEU A 300 -20.30 -16.14 5.64
N ALA A 301 -20.48 -17.21 4.86
CA ALA A 301 -21.30 -18.38 5.23
C ALA A 301 -20.54 -19.41 6.09
N HIS A 302 -19.28 -19.13 6.44
CA HIS A 302 -18.41 -20.03 7.18
C HIS A 302 -18.20 -19.55 8.64
N PRO A 303 -17.79 -20.43 9.58
CA PRO A 303 -17.29 -20.06 10.90
C PRO A 303 -16.26 -18.92 10.98
N LEU A 304 -15.67 -18.53 9.83
CA LEU A 304 -14.75 -17.40 9.72
C LEU A 304 -15.45 -16.04 9.89
N SER A 305 -16.72 -15.94 9.47
CA SER A 305 -17.50 -14.70 9.41
C SER A 305 -17.28 -13.72 10.58
N PRO A 306 -17.38 -14.11 11.87
CA PRO A 306 -17.20 -13.19 12.99
C PRO A 306 -15.78 -12.60 13.12
N HIS A 307 -14.79 -13.16 12.43
CA HIS A 307 -13.40 -12.72 12.42
C HIS A 307 -13.02 -11.91 11.18
N LEU A 308 -13.90 -11.79 10.19
CA LEU A 308 -13.60 -11.13 8.92
C LEU A 308 -14.10 -9.68 8.90
N THR A 309 -13.37 -8.81 8.22
CA THR A 309 -13.82 -7.48 7.79
C THR A 309 -13.70 -7.44 6.27
N THR A 310 -14.82 -7.44 5.56
CA THR A 310 -14.85 -7.53 4.10
C THR A 310 -14.95 -6.16 3.46
N ILE A 311 -14.21 -5.95 2.38
CA ILE A 311 -14.33 -4.77 1.52
C ILE A 311 -14.33 -5.19 0.05
N THR A 312 -15.16 -4.55 -0.75
CA THR A 312 -15.17 -4.74 -2.19
C THR A 312 -14.15 -3.82 -2.85
N VAL A 313 -13.31 -4.38 -3.71
CA VAL A 313 -12.31 -3.67 -4.49
C VAL A 313 -12.77 -3.70 -5.93
N SER A 314 -13.05 -2.53 -6.48
CA SER A 314 -13.48 -2.36 -7.87
C SER A 314 -12.36 -1.75 -8.71
N LEU A 315 -12.25 -2.15 -9.97
CA LEU A 315 -11.27 -1.56 -10.89
C LEU A 315 -11.50 -0.04 -11.04
N PRO A 316 -10.45 0.80 -10.92
CA PRO A 316 -10.58 2.22 -11.22
C PRO A 316 -10.85 2.46 -12.70
N ARG A 317 -11.38 3.65 -13.03
CA ARG A 317 -11.56 4.05 -14.44
C ARG A 317 -10.22 4.00 -15.17
N THR A 318 -10.20 3.32 -16.31
CA THR A 318 -9.00 3.13 -17.15
C THR A 318 -8.34 4.45 -17.53
N GLU A 319 -9.12 5.52 -17.73
CA GLU A 319 -8.62 6.86 -18.02
C GLU A 319 -7.72 7.40 -16.90
N THR A 320 -8.17 7.28 -15.64
CA THR A 320 -7.40 7.69 -14.46
C THR A 320 -6.14 6.85 -14.31
N LEU A 321 -6.22 5.54 -14.55
CA LEU A 321 -5.07 4.65 -14.49
C LEU A 321 -4.03 5.00 -15.58
N LEU A 322 -4.48 5.22 -16.82
CA LEU A 322 -3.61 5.65 -17.92
C LEU A 322 -2.96 7.00 -17.64
N GLU A 323 -3.70 7.94 -17.05
CA GLU A 323 -3.16 9.24 -16.67
C GLU A 323 -2.01 9.11 -15.68
N VAL A 324 -2.21 8.35 -14.59
CA VAL A 324 -1.20 8.12 -13.57
C VAL A 324 0.01 7.39 -14.14
N VAL A 325 -0.19 6.32 -14.91
CA VAL A 325 0.90 5.56 -15.52
C VAL A 325 1.72 6.40 -16.49
N LEU A 326 1.07 7.19 -17.35
CA LEU A 326 1.77 8.01 -18.33
C LEU A 326 2.48 9.20 -17.67
N ARG A 327 1.84 9.88 -16.72
CA ARG A 327 2.46 10.97 -15.97
C ARG A 327 3.61 10.47 -15.10
N GLY A 328 3.48 9.30 -14.48
CA GLY A 328 4.54 8.64 -13.70
C GLY A 328 5.75 8.23 -14.56
N ARG A 329 5.58 8.14 -15.89
CA ARG A 329 6.68 7.97 -16.87
C ARG A 329 7.18 9.28 -17.48
N GLY A 330 6.68 10.43 -17.03
CA GLY A 330 7.10 11.76 -17.48
C GLY A 330 6.40 12.30 -18.73
N PHE A 331 5.31 11.66 -19.18
CA PHE A 331 4.52 12.22 -20.27
C PHE A 331 3.61 13.34 -19.77
N LEU A 332 3.61 14.47 -20.47
CA LEU A 332 2.60 15.52 -20.33
C LEU A 332 1.39 15.11 -21.15
N VAL A 333 0.34 14.64 -20.47
CA VAL A 333 -0.85 14.10 -21.14
C VAL A 333 -2.04 15.02 -20.94
N SER A 334 -2.72 15.34 -22.04
CA SER A 334 -4.00 16.05 -22.01
C SER A 334 -5.17 15.05 -21.88
N SER A 335 -6.24 15.47 -21.20
CA SER A 335 -7.47 14.67 -21.05
C SER A 335 -8.02 14.22 -22.42
N ALA A 336 -7.93 15.07 -23.45
CA ALA A 336 -8.34 14.74 -24.81
C ALA A 336 -7.54 13.59 -25.44
N TYR A 337 -6.24 13.46 -25.10
CA TYR A 337 -5.40 12.37 -25.59
C TYR A 337 -5.70 11.06 -24.85
N LEU A 338 -5.89 11.12 -23.53
CA LEU A 338 -6.31 9.96 -22.72
C LEU A 338 -7.64 9.37 -23.21
N HIS A 339 -8.62 10.23 -23.48
CA HIS A 339 -9.92 9.81 -24.01
C HIS A 339 -9.81 9.09 -25.36
N ARG A 340 -8.91 9.57 -26.24
CA ARG A 340 -8.66 8.92 -27.53
C ARG A 340 -8.02 7.55 -27.36
N ILE A 341 -7.01 7.44 -26.49
CA ILE A 341 -6.36 6.16 -26.19
C ILE A 341 -7.37 5.17 -25.58
N HIS A 342 -8.17 5.63 -24.61
CA HIS A 342 -9.19 4.82 -23.97
C HIS A 342 -10.21 4.29 -24.99
N LYS A 343 -10.70 5.16 -25.89
CA LYS A 343 -11.58 4.74 -27.00
C LYS A 343 -10.91 3.72 -27.92
N CYS A 344 -9.63 3.90 -28.25
CA CYS A 344 -8.90 2.92 -29.06
C CYS A 344 -8.83 1.55 -28.36
N PHE A 345 -8.53 1.50 -27.06
CA PHE A 345 -8.49 0.25 -26.30
C PHE A 345 -9.86 -0.40 -26.16
N ALA A 346 -10.91 0.38 -25.89
CA ALA A 346 -12.28 -0.11 -25.86
C ALA A 346 -12.68 -0.75 -27.21
N HIS A 347 -12.36 -0.09 -28.32
CA HIS A 347 -12.65 -0.59 -29.66
C HIS A 347 -11.87 -1.86 -30.03
N VAL A 348 -10.65 -2.02 -29.51
CA VAL A 348 -9.85 -3.25 -29.68
C VAL A 348 -10.42 -4.39 -28.84
N ALA A 349 -10.85 -4.11 -27.61
CA ALA A 349 -11.47 -5.09 -26.73
C ALA A 349 -12.80 -5.62 -27.29
N GLU A 350 -13.64 -4.73 -27.82
CA GLU A 350 -14.91 -5.10 -28.49
C GLU A 350 -14.70 -6.01 -29.72
N ARG A 351 -13.55 -5.87 -30.40
CA ARG A 351 -13.18 -6.69 -31.56
C ARG A 351 -12.50 -8.01 -31.21
N GLY A 352 -12.40 -8.36 -29.93
CA GLY A 352 -11.75 -9.59 -29.47
C GLY A 352 -10.23 -9.58 -29.61
N GLY A 353 -9.61 -8.41 -29.79
CA GLY A 353 -8.15 -8.27 -29.78
C GLY A 353 -7.61 -8.47 -28.36
N ALA A 354 -6.52 -9.23 -28.22
CA ALA A 354 -5.82 -9.33 -26.95
C ALA A 354 -5.36 -7.94 -26.50
N LEU A 355 -5.87 -7.46 -25.36
CA LEU A 355 -5.38 -6.23 -24.74
C LEU A 355 -3.89 -6.39 -24.41
N PRO A 356 -3.03 -5.41 -24.73
CA PRO A 356 -1.61 -5.47 -24.40
C PRO A 356 -1.41 -5.65 -22.88
N SER A 357 -0.36 -6.36 -22.50
CA SER A 357 0.04 -6.64 -21.11
C SER A 357 0.40 -5.41 -20.27
N LEU A 358 0.20 -4.20 -20.81
CA LEU A 358 0.38 -2.93 -20.09
C LEU A 358 -0.91 -2.49 -19.36
N VAL A 359 -2.05 -3.10 -19.70
CA VAL A 359 -3.38 -2.83 -19.11
C VAL A 359 -3.82 -3.94 -18.15
N ARG A 360 -3.29 -5.15 -18.32
CA ARG A 360 -3.33 -6.21 -17.29
C ARG A 360 -2.26 -5.94 -16.25
#